data_AF-A0A6P5XCD0-F1
#
_entry.id   AF-A0A6P5XCD0-F1
#
_cell.length_a   1.000
_cell.length_b   1.000
_cell.length_c   1.000
_cell.angle_alpha   90.00
_cell.angle_beta   90.00
_cell.angle_gamma   90.00
#
_symmetry.space_group_name_H-M   'P 1'
#
loop_
_entity.id
_entity.type
_entity.pdbx_description
1 polymer ?
#
loop_
_entity_poly.entity_id
_entity_poly.type
_entity_poly.pdbx_seq_one_letter_code
_entity_poly.pdbx_strand_id
1 'polypeptide(L)'
;MRHSPYQPFSKGSLSWLVLRVFYVRISKCETDDSTPKYLNLNHVPLNPDTLLEVNGVRTGIYSDGASTILRRDRLDKKSEETTFVSTESIKLTGSVKFEVFYKDTFLLSGVLELCDSNGYTEKSRGSGQKWTMNCESVIRSFLGSPIILTRTLQPSLRKKQMKKGMLDSIPEYEATEGQKEVTPLQYQIT
;
A
#
# COMPACT_ATOMS: atom_id res chain seq x y z
N MET A 1 -20.40 9.95 37.01
CA MET A 1 -19.44 10.05 35.90
C MET A 1 -19.45 8.71 35.16
N ARG A 2 -19.88 8.67 33.90
CA ARG A 2 -19.85 7.45 33.09
C ARG A 2 -18.50 7.40 32.38
N HIS A 3 -17.68 6.39 32.68
CA HIS A 3 -16.47 6.12 31.92
C HIS A 3 -16.88 5.65 30.53
N SER A 4 -16.50 6.41 29.50
CA SER A 4 -16.58 5.95 28.12
C SER A 4 -15.64 4.75 27.96
N PRO A 5 -16.12 3.58 27.50
CA PRO A 5 -15.22 2.47 27.24
C PRO A 5 -14.31 2.85 26.08
N TYR A 6 -13.01 2.86 26.33
CA TYR A 6 -12.00 2.96 25.28
C TYR A 6 -12.32 1.94 24.20
N GLN A 7 -12.76 2.43 23.04
CA GLN A 7 -13.01 1.59 21.89
C GLN A 7 -11.64 1.10 21.41
N PRO A 8 -11.37 -0.22 21.37
CA PRO A 8 -10.11 -0.73 20.86
C PRO A 8 -9.98 -0.25 19.42
N PHE A 9 -8.89 0.46 19.12
CA PHE A 9 -8.53 0.83 17.75
C PHE A 9 -8.41 -0.47 16.95
N SER A 10 -9.46 -0.80 16.20
CA SER A 10 -9.47 -1.91 15.26
C SER A 10 -8.27 -1.69 14.34
N LYS A 11 -7.22 -2.51 14.45
CA LYS A 11 -6.11 -2.55 13.49
C LYS A 11 -6.70 -2.95 12.14
N GLY A 12 -7.22 -1.97 11.41
CA GLY A 12 -7.55 -2.12 10.01
C GLY A 12 -6.29 -2.60 9.30
N SER A 13 -6.41 -3.63 8.48
CA SER A 13 -5.35 -4.02 7.57
C SER A 13 -5.02 -2.79 6.72
N LEU A 14 -3.87 -2.16 6.94
CA LEU A 14 -3.38 -1.10 6.07
C LEU A 14 -3.20 -1.69 4.67
N SER A 15 -4.04 -1.27 3.75
CA SER A 15 -3.91 -1.63 2.34
C SER A 15 -2.87 -0.71 1.72
N TRP A 16 -1.79 -1.33 1.24
CA TRP A 16 -0.69 -0.66 0.57
C TRP A 16 -0.96 -0.61 -0.93
N LEU A 17 -0.81 0.55 -1.52
CA LEU A 17 -0.58 0.69 -2.95
C LEU A 17 0.89 0.42 -3.24
N VAL A 18 1.17 -0.41 -4.25
CA VAL A 18 2.53 -0.69 -4.71
C VAL A 18 2.72 -0.16 -6.13
N LEU A 19 3.57 0.85 -6.27
CA LEU A 19 4.06 1.37 -7.55
C LEU A 19 5.37 0.66 -7.89
N ARG A 20 5.40 -0.04 -9.02
CA ARG A 20 6.62 -0.72 -9.51
C ARG A 20 7.29 0.02 -10.64
N VAL A 21 6.54 0.84 -11.35
CA VAL A 21 7.02 1.63 -12.47
C VAL A 21 6.38 3.00 -12.38
N PHE A 22 7.23 4.01 -12.33
CA PHE A 22 6.86 5.40 -12.50
C PHE A 22 7.44 5.86 -13.83
N TYR A 23 6.62 6.41 -14.71
CA TYR A 23 7.15 7.02 -15.94
C TYR A 23 6.56 8.40 -16.20
N VAL A 24 7.42 9.24 -16.76
CA VAL A 24 7.11 10.60 -17.18
C VAL A 24 7.46 10.71 -18.65
N ARG A 25 6.46 10.98 -19.49
CA ARG A 25 6.66 11.31 -20.89
C ARG A 25 6.51 12.81 -21.08
N ILE A 26 7.55 13.48 -21.56
CA ILE A 26 7.54 14.90 -21.88
C ILE A 26 7.42 15.01 -23.40
N SER A 27 6.37 15.68 -23.87
CA SER A 27 6.17 15.95 -25.31
C SER A 27 6.73 17.32 -25.70
N LYS A 28 6.86 17.57 -27.01
CA LYS A 28 7.32 18.84 -27.62
C LYS A 28 8.59 19.39 -26.95
N CYS A 29 9.55 18.51 -26.75
CA CYS A 29 10.85 18.87 -26.20
C CYS A 29 11.93 18.79 -27.29
N GLU A 30 12.82 19.78 -27.32
CA GLU A 30 13.97 19.76 -28.24
C GLU A 30 14.84 18.55 -27.93
N THR A 31 15.03 17.73 -28.96
CA THR A 31 15.66 16.41 -28.85
C THR A 31 17.14 16.48 -29.22
N ASP A 32 17.85 17.45 -28.66
CA ASP A 32 19.27 17.69 -28.86
C ASP A 32 20.12 17.15 -27.70
N ASP A 33 21.43 17.44 -27.70
CA ASP A 33 22.35 17.06 -26.63
C ASP A 33 22.04 17.70 -25.26
N SER A 34 21.14 18.70 -25.22
CA SER A 34 20.67 19.32 -23.98
C SER A 34 19.58 18.53 -23.25
N THR A 35 18.99 17.51 -23.91
CA THR A 35 17.96 16.65 -23.29
C THR A 35 18.53 15.98 -22.03
N PRO A 36 17.88 16.08 -20.87
CA PRO A 36 18.44 15.54 -19.62
C PRO A 36 18.51 14.02 -19.61
N LYS A 37 19.57 13.45 -19.01
CA LYS A 37 19.73 11.98 -18.83
C LYS A 37 18.93 11.44 -17.65
N TYR A 38 18.72 12.29 -16.64
CA TYR A 38 18.10 11.95 -15.37
C TYR A 38 17.21 13.09 -14.90
N LEU A 39 16.12 12.75 -14.23
CA LEU A 39 15.29 13.67 -13.47
C LEU A 39 15.22 13.20 -12.01
N ASN A 40 15.07 14.13 -11.09
CA ASN A 40 14.77 13.82 -9.68
C ASN A 40 13.26 13.70 -9.51
N LEU A 41 12.83 12.71 -8.73
CA LEU A 41 11.44 12.46 -8.39
C LEU A 41 11.30 12.44 -6.87
N ASN A 42 10.62 13.43 -6.31
CA ASN A 42 10.32 13.50 -4.89
C ASN A 42 8.92 12.97 -4.61
N HIS A 43 8.77 12.30 -3.49
CA HIS A 43 7.52 11.77 -2.95
C HIS A 43 7.31 12.36 -1.56
N VAL A 44 6.26 13.17 -1.41
CA VAL A 44 5.95 13.91 -0.19
C VAL A 44 4.61 13.40 0.35
N PRO A 45 4.60 12.70 1.50
CA PRO A 45 3.36 12.33 2.19
C PRO A 45 2.47 13.54 2.46
N LEU A 46 1.18 13.44 2.13
CA LEU A 46 0.24 14.56 2.37
C LEU A 46 -0.39 14.52 3.76
N ASN A 47 -0.42 13.36 4.40
CA ASN A 47 -0.94 13.19 5.75
C ASN A 47 0.12 12.56 6.68
N PRO A 48 0.15 12.93 7.98
CA PRO A 48 1.14 12.40 8.94
C PRO A 48 1.09 10.89 9.16
N ASP A 49 -0.05 10.26 8.89
CA ASP A 49 -0.27 8.81 9.01
C ASP A 49 0.10 8.05 7.72
N THR A 50 0.45 8.77 6.65
CA THR A 50 0.85 8.17 5.38
C THR A 50 2.22 7.53 5.50
N LEU A 51 2.26 6.22 5.25
CA LEU A 51 3.49 5.45 5.24
C LEU A 51 4.02 5.37 3.82
N LEU A 52 5.28 5.77 3.65
CA LEU A 52 6.01 5.72 2.38
C LEU A 52 7.22 4.80 2.54
N GLU A 53 7.30 3.78 1.68
CA GLU A 53 8.41 2.84 1.60
C GLU A 53 9.03 2.90 0.20
N VAL A 54 10.35 2.98 0.12
CA VAL A 54 11.11 2.93 -1.13
C VAL A 54 12.06 1.75 -1.07
N ASN A 55 11.88 0.78 -1.97
CA ASN A 55 12.71 -0.43 -2.08
C ASN A 55 12.86 -1.22 -0.75
N GLY A 56 11.80 -1.29 0.06
CA GLY A 56 11.85 -1.97 1.37
C GLY A 56 12.20 -1.04 2.54
N VAL A 57 12.71 0.16 2.28
CA VAL A 57 13.12 1.11 3.32
C VAL A 57 11.99 2.08 3.61
N ARG A 58 11.51 2.07 4.85
CA ARG A 58 10.46 2.99 5.32
C ARG A 58 11.06 4.36 5.61
N THR A 59 10.42 5.39 5.07
CA THR A 59 10.73 6.79 5.42
C THR A 59 10.51 7.03 6.92
N GLY A 60 11.35 7.88 7.50
CA GLY A 60 11.26 8.21 8.91
C GLY A 60 9.98 8.99 9.21
N ILE A 61 9.47 8.87 10.44
CA ILE A 61 8.31 9.66 10.89
C ILE A 61 8.55 11.19 10.92
N TYR A 62 9.82 11.60 10.81
CA TYR A 62 10.25 13.00 10.74
C TYR A 62 10.80 13.39 9.37
N SER A 63 10.80 12.49 8.38
CA SER A 63 11.29 12.83 7.05
C SER A 63 10.20 13.46 6.20
N ASP A 64 10.55 14.52 5.50
CA ASP A 64 9.65 15.24 4.58
C ASP A 64 9.25 14.40 3.34
N GLY A 65 9.83 13.22 3.16
CA GLY A 65 9.50 12.33 2.05
C GLY A 65 10.61 11.38 1.65
N ALA A 66 10.56 10.91 0.40
CA ALA A 66 11.63 10.16 -0.25
C ALA A 66 11.91 10.70 -1.65
N SER A 67 13.17 10.62 -2.07
CA SER A 67 13.60 11.01 -3.42
C SER A 67 14.14 9.81 -4.17
N THR A 68 13.78 9.71 -5.45
CA THR A 68 14.21 8.68 -6.39
C THR A 68 14.64 9.31 -7.71
N ILE A 69 15.19 8.52 -8.63
CA ILE A 69 15.67 9.01 -9.93
C ILE A 69 14.84 8.41 -11.05
N LEU A 70 14.43 9.26 -11.99
CA LEU A 70 13.89 8.84 -13.29
C LEU A 70 15.00 8.87 -14.34
N ARG A 71 15.26 7.73 -14.98
CA ARG A 71 16.27 7.59 -16.04
C ARG A 71 15.62 7.79 -17.40
N ARG A 72 16.30 8.46 -18.34
CA ARG A 72 15.81 8.55 -19.72
C ARG A 72 15.78 7.15 -20.35
N ASP A 73 14.59 6.71 -20.72
CA ASP A 73 14.32 5.41 -21.34
C ASP A 73 14.23 5.54 -22.86
N ARG A 74 13.50 6.54 -23.36
CA ARG A 74 13.30 6.74 -24.81
C ARG A 74 13.44 8.19 -25.20
N LEU A 75 13.95 8.39 -26.41
CA LEU A 75 14.10 9.67 -27.07
C LEU A 75 13.53 9.56 -28.49
N ASP A 76 12.33 10.08 -28.70
CA ASP A 76 11.63 10.00 -29.98
C ASP A 76 11.67 11.34 -30.71
N LYS A 77 12.59 11.42 -31.66
CA LYS A 77 12.75 12.60 -32.53
C LYS A 77 11.56 12.84 -33.46
N LYS A 78 10.77 11.81 -33.77
CA LYS A 78 9.64 11.95 -34.71
C LYS A 78 8.42 12.56 -34.02
N SER A 79 8.20 12.22 -32.76
CA SER A 79 7.10 12.77 -31.95
C SER A 79 7.51 13.92 -31.03
N GLU A 80 8.80 14.28 -31.01
CA GLU A 80 9.38 15.26 -30.07
C GLU A 80 9.11 14.87 -28.61
N GLU A 81 9.16 13.56 -28.31
CA GLU A 81 8.86 13.03 -26.99
C GLU A 81 10.09 12.40 -26.32
N THR A 82 10.27 12.69 -25.04
CA THR A 82 11.25 12.02 -24.18
C THR A 82 10.53 11.30 -23.05
N THR A 83 10.88 10.04 -22.80
CA THR A 83 10.32 9.24 -21.71
C THR A 83 11.39 8.97 -20.65
N PHE A 84 11.01 9.17 -19.39
CA PHE A 84 11.82 8.84 -18.22
C PHE A 84 11.12 7.81 -17.37
N VAL A 85 11.88 6.86 -16.80
CA VAL A 85 11.34 5.71 -16.05
C VAL A 85 12.13 5.51 -14.76
N SER A 86 11.40 5.21 -13.69
CA SER A 86 11.90 4.62 -12.46
C SER A 86 11.24 3.27 -12.28
N THR A 87 12.04 2.26 -11.92
CA THR A 87 11.58 0.92 -11.57
C THR A 87 11.71 0.64 -10.08
N GLU A 88 11.85 1.68 -9.27
CA GLU A 88 11.87 1.55 -7.83
C GLU A 88 10.52 1.04 -7.31
N SER A 89 10.57 0.19 -6.29
CA SER A 89 9.37 -0.36 -5.65
C SER A 89 8.92 0.59 -4.54
N ILE A 90 7.98 1.46 -4.86
CA ILE A 90 7.41 2.43 -3.93
C ILE A 90 6.12 1.86 -3.36
N LYS A 91 5.95 1.88 -2.03
CA LYS A 91 4.70 1.50 -1.38
C LYS A 91 4.13 2.65 -0.56
N LEU A 92 2.81 2.83 -0.64
CA LEU A 92 2.07 3.93 -0.05
C LEU A 92 0.83 3.43 0.69
N THR A 93 0.52 3.98 1.86
CA THR A 93 -0.75 3.70 2.56
C THR A 93 -1.77 4.84 2.47
N GLY A 94 -1.35 6.03 2.02
CA GLY A 94 -2.17 7.23 1.94
C GLY A 94 -1.74 8.15 0.80
N SER A 95 -2.41 9.28 0.68
CA SER A 95 -2.20 10.24 -0.41
C SER A 95 -0.77 10.81 -0.39
N VAL A 96 -0.16 10.92 -1.57
CA VAL A 96 1.21 11.41 -1.75
C VAL A 96 1.27 12.39 -2.91
N LYS A 97 1.96 13.51 -2.69
CA LYS A 97 2.38 14.40 -3.77
C LYS A 97 3.68 13.88 -4.36
N PHE A 98 3.76 13.86 -5.69
CA PHE A 98 5.03 13.66 -6.38
C PHE A 98 5.43 14.93 -7.12
N GLU A 99 6.73 15.17 -7.17
CA GLU A 99 7.32 16.35 -7.79
C GLU A 99 8.53 15.92 -8.61
N VAL A 100 8.62 16.42 -9.85
CA VAL A 100 9.71 16.06 -10.75
C VAL A 100 10.55 17.28 -11.05
N PHE A 101 11.86 17.15 -10.92
CA PHE A 101 12.82 18.22 -11.14
C PHE A 101 13.87 17.83 -12.17
N TYR A 102 14.28 18.78 -12.98
CA TYR A 102 15.55 18.73 -13.68
C TYR A 102 16.53 19.69 -13.00
N LYS A 103 17.56 19.14 -12.35
CA LYS A 103 18.41 19.92 -11.44
C LYS A 103 17.52 20.61 -10.40
N ASP A 104 17.60 21.93 -10.29
CA ASP A 104 16.79 22.74 -9.36
C ASP A 104 15.51 23.30 -10.02
N THR A 105 15.25 22.93 -11.27
CA THR A 105 14.07 23.40 -12.01
C THR A 105 12.91 22.41 -11.85
N PHE A 106 11.84 22.88 -11.22
CA PHE A 106 10.59 22.13 -11.04
C PHE A 106 9.85 21.94 -12.37
N LEU A 107 9.70 20.70 -12.83
CA LEU A 107 9.04 20.37 -14.11
C LEU A 107 7.52 20.24 -13.96
N LEU A 108 7.10 19.40 -13.03
CA LEU A 108 5.70 19.04 -12.81
C LEU A 108 5.49 18.57 -11.37
N SER A 109 4.23 18.56 -10.96
CA SER A 109 3.78 17.79 -9.80
C SER A 109 2.49 17.07 -10.10
N GLY A 110 2.15 16.12 -9.25
CA GLY A 110 0.80 15.61 -9.16
C GLY A 110 0.54 15.00 -7.80
N VAL A 111 -0.72 14.71 -7.54
CA VAL A 111 -1.16 14.07 -6.31
C VAL A 111 -1.75 12.73 -6.68
N LEU A 112 -1.22 11.69 -6.04
CA LEU A 112 -1.84 10.39 -5.98
C LEU A 112 -2.71 10.34 -4.73
N GLU A 113 -4.01 10.47 -4.92
CA GLU A 113 -5.01 10.61 -3.88
C GLU A 113 -5.69 9.28 -3.59
N LEU A 114 -5.75 8.92 -2.31
CA LEU A 114 -6.57 7.81 -1.81
C LEU A 114 -7.99 8.34 -1.60
N CYS A 115 -8.95 7.88 -2.41
CA CYS A 115 -10.36 8.22 -2.23
C CYS A 115 -10.99 7.30 -1.19
N ASP A 116 -11.45 7.86 -0.09
CA ASP A 116 -12.29 7.16 0.87
C ASP A 116 -13.71 6.99 0.30
N SER A 117 -14.22 5.75 0.32
CA SER A 117 -15.63 5.52 0.08
C SER A 117 -16.38 5.96 1.34
N ASN A 118 -17.10 7.08 1.30
CA ASN A 118 -18.00 7.47 2.39
C ASN A 118 -18.92 6.30 2.74
N GLY A 119 -18.85 5.86 3.99
CA GLY A 119 -19.67 4.78 4.50
C GLY A 119 -21.12 5.21 4.63
N TYR A 120 -21.98 4.74 3.73
CA TYR A 120 -23.35 4.28 3.98
C TYR A 120 -23.94 3.75 2.66
N THR A 121 -23.36 2.67 2.13
CA THR A 121 -24.08 1.84 1.17
C THR A 121 -23.66 0.40 1.34
N GLU A 122 -24.65 -0.38 1.71
CA GLU A 122 -24.80 -1.82 1.69
C GLU A 122 -23.72 -2.62 0.94
N LYS A 123 -23.24 -3.66 1.63
CA LYS A 123 -22.21 -4.65 1.29
C LYS A 123 -22.26 -5.12 -0.18
N SER A 124 -21.74 -4.35 -1.11
CA SER A 124 -21.29 -4.89 -2.39
C SER A 124 -19.86 -5.42 -2.22
N ARG A 125 -19.71 -6.70 -2.50
CA ARG A 125 -18.47 -7.46 -2.31
C ARG A 125 -17.45 -6.99 -3.35
N GLY A 126 -16.68 -5.97 -3.01
CA GLY A 126 -15.60 -5.45 -3.86
C GLY A 126 -15.15 -4.03 -3.52
N SER A 127 -15.03 -3.66 -2.24
CA SER A 127 -14.50 -2.35 -1.85
C SER A 127 -12.96 -2.35 -1.87
N GLY A 128 -12.37 -2.29 -3.06
CA GLY A 128 -10.97 -1.93 -3.19
C GLY A 128 -10.78 -0.44 -2.90
N GLN A 129 -9.69 -0.06 -2.23
CA GLN A 129 -9.28 1.35 -2.15
C GLN A 129 -9.26 1.95 -3.56
N LYS A 130 -9.95 3.08 -3.74
CA LYS A 130 -9.92 3.82 -5.00
C LYS A 130 -8.80 4.83 -4.91
N TRP A 131 -7.94 4.85 -5.93
CA TRP A 131 -6.87 5.82 -6.05
C TRP A 131 -7.10 6.66 -7.30
N THR A 132 -6.91 7.98 -7.19
CA THR A 132 -6.99 8.93 -8.30
C THR A 132 -5.65 9.64 -8.43
N MET A 133 -5.31 10.06 -9.64
CA MET A 133 -4.11 10.86 -9.89
C MET A 133 -4.49 12.13 -10.60
N ASN A 134 -4.02 13.27 -10.10
CA ASN A 134 -3.99 14.53 -10.83
C ASN A 134 -2.54 14.90 -11.13
N CYS A 135 -2.33 15.74 -12.14
CA CYS A 135 -1.01 16.23 -12.52
C CYS A 135 -1.12 17.65 -13.07
N GLU A 136 -0.16 18.48 -12.69
CA GLU A 136 0.00 19.87 -13.10
C GLU A 136 1.43 20.09 -13.58
N SER A 137 1.56 20.65 -14.79
CA SER A 137 2.85 21.07 -15.34
C SER A 137 3.05 22.56 -15.10
N VAL A 138 4.21 22.94 -14.57
CA VAL A 138 4.53 24.35 -14.31
C VAL A 138 5.42 24.95 -15.40
N ILE A 139 6.17 24.10 -16.11
CA ILE A 139 7.05 24.58 -17.17
C ILE A 139 6.29 24.68 -18.50
N ARG A 140 6.30 25.89 -19.07
CA ARG A 140 6.01 26.16 -20.50
C ARG A 140 7.28 26.20 -21.37
N SER A 141 8.47 26.19 -20.76
CA SER A 141 9.78 26.26 -21.42
C SER A 141 10.15 24.99 -22.19
N PHE A 142 9.63 23.83 -21.81
CA PHE A 142 9.40 22.73 -22.74
C PHE A 142 8.01 22.98 -23.30
N LEU A 143 7.85 23.23 -24.60
CA LEU A 143 6.57 23.62 -25.19
C LEU A 143 5.48 22.52 -25.14
N GLY A 144 5.69 21.45 -24.37
CA GLY A 144 4.78 20.33 -24.30
C GLY A 144 4.35 19.93 -22.92
N SER A 145 3.28 19.13 -22.95
CA SER A 145 2.56 18.68 -21.78
C SER A 145 3.16 17.36 -21.32
N PRO A 146 3.55 17.23 -20.05
CA PRO A 146 3.94 15.95 -19.51
C PRO A 146 2.72 15.05 -19.42
N ILE A 147 2.89 13.80 -19.86
CA ILE A 147 1.93 12.72 -19.67
C ILE A 147 2.57 11.76 -18.68
N ILE A 148 1.96 11.64 -17.52
CA ILE A 148 2.36 10.71 -16.47
C ILE A 148 1.40 9.55 -16.51
N LEU A 149 1.93 8.34 -16.58
CA LEU A 149 1.12 7.20 -16.21
C LEU A 149 1.95 6.35 -15.25
N THR A 150 1.30 5.92 -14.18
CA THR A 150 1.89 4.98 -13.22
C THR A 150 1.16 3.67 -13.37
N ARG A 151 1.89 2.58 -13.65
CA ARG A 151 1.28 1.25 -13.69
C ARG A 151 1.22 0.71 -12.26
N THR A 152 0.02 0.67 -11.69
CA THR A 152 -0.24 0.08 -10.38
C THR A 152 -0.47 -1.42 -10.51
N LEU A 153 0.08 -2.21 -9.60
CA LEU A 153 -0.30 -3.62 -9.44
C LEU A 153 -1.24 -3.71 -8.24
N GLN A 154 -2.54 -3.87 -8.49
CA GLN A 154 -3.49 -4.13 -7.41
C GLN A 154 -3.16 -5.49 -6.76
N PRO A 155 -2.92 -5.55 -5.43
CA PRO A 155 -2.88 -6.82 -4.74
C PRO A 155 -4.31 -7.36 -4.73
N SER A 156 -4.58 -8.34 -5.58
CA SER A 156 -5.77 -9.16 -5.41
C SER A 156 -5.59 -9.90 -4.08
N LEU A 157 -6.39 -9.54 -3.07
CA LEU A 157 -6.58 -10.34 -1.86
C LEU A 157 -7.25 -11.65 -2.29
N ARG A 158 -6.45 -12.60 -2.81
CA ARG A 158 -6.88 -13.99 -2.90
C ARG A 158 -7.00 -14.46 -1.46
N LYS A 159 -8.22 -14.38 -0.91
CA LYS A 159 -8.58 -15.03 0.35
C LYS A 159 -8.15 -16.49 0.23
N LYS A 160 -7.01 -16.84 0.81
CA LYS A 160 -6.74 -18.23 1.15
C LYS A 160 -7.83 -18.59 2.14
N GLN A 161 -8.81 -19.39 1.71
CA GLN A 161 -9.78 -19.98 2.63
C GLN A 161 -8.98 -20.76 3.67
N MET A 162 -8.79 -20.17 4.84
CA MET A 162 -8.61 -20.95 6.05
C MET A 162 -9.93 -21.72 6.19
N LYS A 163 -9.95 -22.98 5.75
CA LYS A 163 -11.00 -23.90 6.19
C LYS A 163 -10.96 -23.84 7.71
N LYS A 164 -12.00 -23.30 8.31
CA LYS A 164 -12.20 -23.38 9.75
C LYS A 164 -12.40 -24.86 10.06
N GLY A 165 -11.32 -25.53 10.44
CA GLY A 165 -11.41 -26.88 10.99
C GLY A 165 -12.25 -26.77 12.25
N MET A 166 -13.45 -27.34 12.21
CA MET A 166 -14.29 -27.51 13.40
C MET A 166 -13.64 -28.67 14.16
N LEU A 167 -12.75 -28.33 15.09
CA LEU A 167 -12.29 -29.30 16.07
C LEU A 167 -13.38 -29.39 17.13
N ASP A 168 -14.02 -30.55 17.21
CA ASP A 168 -15.00 -30.86 18.24
C ASP A 168 -14.28 -31.05 19.58
N SER A 169 -14.91 -30.63 20.67
CA SER A 169 -14.36 -30.67 22.02
C SER A 169 -14.01 -32.10 22.44
N ILE A 170 -12.81 -32.30 22.94
CA ILE A 170 -12.37 -33.55 23.57
C ILE A 170 -13.04 -33.62 24.95
N PRO A 171 -13.78 -34.69 25.30
CA PRO A 171 -14.37 -34.81 26.62
C PRO A 171 -13.27 -35.08 27.65
N GLU A 172 -13.26 -34.28 28.71
CA GLU A 172 -12.42 -34.51 29.87
C GLU A 172 -12.99 -35.72 30.63
N TYR A 173 -12.18 -36.75 30.82
CA TYR A 173 -12.51 -37.88 31.68
C TYR A 173 -11.88 -37.64 33.07
N GLU A 174 -12.71 -37.59 34.11
CA GLU A 174 -12.26 -37.52 35.49
C GLU A 174 -12.02 -38.95 36.00
N ALA A 175 -10.85 -39.19 36.58
CA ALA A 175 -10.49 -40.44 37.24
C ALA A 175 -10.81 -40.31 38.73
N THR A 176 -11.79 -41.04 39.24
CA THR A 176 -12.00 -41.18 40.68
C THR A 176 -11.48 -42.53 41.17
N GLU A 177 -10.40 -42.46 41.95
CA GLU A 177 -9.88 -43.49 42.84
C GLU A 177 -10.93 -43.89 43.89
N GLY A 178 -10.94 -45.17 44.29
CA GLY A 178 -12.03 -45.78 45.04
C GLY A 178 -11.92 -45.73 46.57
N GLN A 179 -12.92 -46.34 47.23
CA GLN A 179 -12.77 -46.89 48.59
C GLN A 179 -13.64 -48.16 48.77
N LYS A 180 -13.10 -49.09 49.55
CA LYS A 180 -13.64 -50.38 50.00
C LYS A 180 -14.48 -50.21 51.28
N GLU A 181 -15.52 -51.02 51.45
CA GLU A 181 -15.96 -51.61 52.74
C GLU A 181 -17.00 -52.72 52.47
N VAL A 182 -16.63 -54.01 52.49
CA VAL A 182 -16.72 -55.02 53.57
C VAL A 182 -18.10 -55.17 54.22
N THR A 183 -18.67 -56.38 54.14
CA THR A 183 -19.45 -57.04 55.21
C THR A 183 -19.66 -58.53 54.85
N PRO A 184 -19.94 -59.43 55.81
CA PRO A 184 -19.10 -60.58 56.07
C PRO A 184 -19.69 -61.94 55.66
N LEU A 185 -18.82 -62.94 55.68
CA LEU A 185 -19.06 -64.36 55.39
C LEU A 185 -20.13 -64.98 56.29
N GLN A 186 -20.97 -65.86 55.72
CA GLN A 186 -21.30 -67.15 56.35
C GLN A 186 -21.63 -68.27 55.34
N TYR A 187 -20.73 -69.27 55.36
CA TYR A 187 -20.89 -70.73 55.33
C TYR A 187 -21.94 -71.45 54.44
N GLN A 188 -21.41 -72.34 53.61
CA GLN A 188 -22.05 -73.52 53.01
C GLN A 188 -22.20 -74.64 54.04
N ILE A 189 -23.32 -75.38 54.04
CA ILE A 189 -23.39 -76.79 54.48
C ILE A 189 -24.41 -77.54 53.59
N THR A 190 -23.89 -78.61 52.96
CA THR A 190 -24.48 -79.84 52.38
C THR A 190 -25.90 -79.83 51.81
#